data_AF-C9YBY0-F1
#
_entry.id   AF-C9YBY0-F1
#
_cell.length_a   1.000
_cell.length_b   1.000
_cell.length_c   1.000
_cell.angle_alpha   90.00
_cell.angle_beta   90.00
_cell.angle_gamma   90.00
#
_symmetry.space_group_name_H-M   'P 1'
#
loop_
_entity.id
_entity.type
_entity.pdbx_description
1 polymer ?
#
loop_
_entity_poly.entity_id
_entity_poly.type
_entity_poly.pdbx_seq_one_letter_code
_entity_poly.pdbx_strand_id
1 'polypeptide(L)'
;MLTDIDAAVVDNHHGTLAFFQIKWHDVFSRSLQERASRRSNMLKATEWIDKVNGWIGGRTAREVASVLGMKFSAPVSSEPPILFVMTRHAARFSGEMNVDQRSAWISWPEFTRCVRENSSNDDMLRAICLSHTPENKPSDQPASTKPAKTISYRFNDVEIEVTTPGRE
;
A
#
# COMPACT_ATOMS: atom_id res chain seq x y z
N MET A 1 15.27 -6.72 -18.69
CA MET A 1 15.90 -6.92 -17.37
C MET A 1 14.81 -6.66 -16.32
N LEU A 2 14.43 -7.67 -15.54
CA LEU A 2 13.27 -7.64 -14.62
C LEU A 2 13.74 -7.43 -13.16
N THR A 3 14.38 -6.29 -12.87
CA THR A 3 15.14 -6.10 -11.61
C THR A 3 14.50 -5.17 -10.59
N ASP A 4 13.26 -4.73 -10.79
CA ASP A 4 12.68 -3.68 -9.95
C ASP A 4 11.63 -4.21 -8.94
N ILE A 5 11.53 -5.52 -8.73
CA ILE A 5 10.65 -6.10 -7.68
C ILE A 5 11.45 -6.21 -6.38
N ASP A 6 11.10 -5.41 -5.38
CA ASP A 6 11.77 -5.45 -4.07
C ASP A 6 11.36 -6.68 -3.24
N ALA A 7 10.11 -7.13 -3.40
CA ALA A 7 9.60 -8.31 -2.73
C ALA A 7 8.50 -9.02 -3.52
N ALA A 8 8.46 -10.35 -3.40
CA ALA A 8 7.37 -11.22 -3.84
C ALA A 8 6.87 -12.01 -2.64
N VAL A 9 5.58 -11.92 -2.32
CA VAL A 9 4.97 -12.54 -1.15
C VAL A 9 3.81 -13.41 -1.60
N VAL A 10 3.78 -14.66 -1.13
CA VAL A 10 2.63 -15.56 -1.33
C VAL A 10 1.94 -15.75 0.01
N ASP A 11 0.65 -15.48 0.05
CA ASP A 11 -0.21 -15.94 1.14
C ASP A 11 -0.47 -17.44 0.94
N ASN A 12 0.08 -18.28 1.83
CA ASN A 12 -0.06 -19.72 1.75
C ASN A 12 -1.47 -20.22 2.14
N HIS A 13 -2.33 -19.38 2.72
CA HIS A 13 -3.72 -19.75 3.01
C HIS A 13 -4.63 -19.55 1.80
N HIS A 14 -4.48 -18.41 1.12
CA HIS A 14 -5.37 -18.01 0.01
C HIS A 14 -4.72 -18.15 -1.38
N GLY A 15 -3.42 -18.41 -1.43
CA GLY A 15 -2.67 -18.54 -2.68
C GLY A 15 -2.44 -17.21 -3.40
N THR A 16 -2.73 -16.06 -2.77
CA THR A 16 -2.54 -14.74 -3.39
C THR A 16 -1.04 -14.40 -3.48
N LEU A 17 -0.58 -14.06 -4.68
CA LEU A 17 0.77 -13.54 -4.92
C LEU A 17 0.73 -12.02 -4.99
N ALA A 18 1.59 -11.37 -4.21
CA ALA A 18 1.75 -9.93 -4.19
C ALA A 18 3.20 -9.53 -4.53
N PHE A 19 3.36 -8.56 -5.42
CA PHE A 19 4.64 -7.90 -5.66
C PHE A 19 4.69 -6.53 -4.99
N PHE A 20 5.85 -6.21 -4.44
CA PHE A 20 6.09 -4.96 -3.74
C PHE A 20 7.23 -4.19 -4.40
N GLN A 21 6.98 -2.89 -4.58
CA GLN A 21 8.02 -1.89 -4.78
C GLN A 21 8.00 -0.94 -3.60
N ILE A 22 9.11 -0.85 -2.90
CA ILE A 22 9.37 0.03 -1.77
C ILE A 22 10.03 1.32 -2.28
N LYS A 23 9.35 2.45 -2.11
CA LYS A 23 9.90 3.79 -2.35
C LYS A 23 10.36 4.39 -1.01
N TRP A 24 11.65 4.30 -0.76
CA TRP A 24 12.30 4.82 0.45
C TRP A 24 12.34 6.35 0.54
N HIS A 25 12.28 7.06 -0.59
CA HIS A 25 12.24 8.53 -0.64
C HIS A 25 10.81 9.03 -0.41
N ASP A 26 10.50 9.18 0.88
CA ASP A 26 9.23 9.69 1.39
C ASP A 26 9.00 11.19 1.06
N VAL A 27 7.75 11.63 1.04
CA VAL A 27 7.28 12.97 0.59
C VAL A 27 7.49 14.06 1.67
N PHE A 28 7.97 13.71 2.86
CA PHE A 28 8.15 14.68 3.94
C PHE A 28 9.38 15.55 3.70
N SER A 29 9.14 16.79 3.30
CA SER A 29 10.14 17.85 3.33
C SER A 29 9.53 19.20 3.71
N ARG A 30 10.42 20.11 4.12
CA ARG A 30 10.08 21.44 4.62
C ARG A 30 9.87 22.46 3.49
N SER A 31 10.20 22.14 2.23
CA SER A 31 10.02 23.04 1.08
C SER A 31 9.05 22.48 0.02
N LEU A 32 8.31 23.36 -0.65
CA LEU A 32 7.36 22.98 -1.71
C LEU A 32 8.04 22.34 -2.92
N GLN A 33 9.27 22.76 -3.24
CA GLN A 33 10.03 22.29 -4.40
C GLN A 33 10.52 20.84 -4.21
N GLU A 34 11.01 20.50 -3.02
CA GLU A 34 11.38 19.13 -2.67
C GLU A 34 10.15 18.21 -2.63
N ARG A 35 8.99 18.70 -2.17
CA ARG A 35 7.72 17.93 -2.23
C ARG A 35 7.33 17.62 -3.68
N ALA A 36 7.48 18.57 -4.60
CA ALA A 36 7.20 18.36 -6.03
C ALA A 36 8.18 17.37 -6.68
N SER A 37 9.48 17.46 -6.36
CA SER A 37 10.49 16.51 -6.84
C SER A 37 10.24 15.09 -6.32
N ARG A 38 9.92 14.94 -5.03
CA ARG A 38 9.58 13.65 -4.41
C ARG A 38 8.28 13.08 -4.97
N ARG A 39 7.28 13.94 -5.27
CA ARG A 39 6.06 13.54 -5.99
C ARG A 39 6.39 12.97 -7.38
N SER A 40 7.24 13.63 -8.16
CA SER A 40 7.65 13.13 -9.48
C SER A 40 8.40 11.79 -9.38
N ASN A 41 9.28 11.63 -8.38
CA ASN A 41 9.97 10.35 -8.15
C ASN A 41 9.02 9.23 -7.72
N MET A 42 7.95 9.55 -6.99
CA MET A 42 6.91 8.60 -6.62
C MET A 42 6.13 8.12 -7.84
N LEU A 43 5.79 9.02 -8.76
CA LEU A 43 5.09 8.69 -10.02
C LEU A 43 5.92 7.81 -10.96
N LYS A 44 7.26 7.74 -10.79
CA LYS A 44 8.08 6.72 -11.49
C LYS A 44 7.69 5.29 -11.12
N ALA A 45 6.95 5.07 -10.03
CA ALA A 45 6.38 3.76 -9.75
C ALA A 45 5.34 3.33 -10.80
N THR A 46 4.72 4.26 -11.54
CA THR A 46 3.86 3.93 -12.69
C THR A 46 4.62 3.18 -13.77
N GLU A 47 5.84 3.59 -14.10
CA GLU A 47 6.70 2.86 -15.07
C GLU A 47 7.04 1.45 -14.58
N TRP A 48 7.22 1.29 -13.27
CA TRP A 48 7.40 -0.03 -12.66
C TRP A 48 6.14 -0.89 -12.81
N ILE A 49 4.96 -0.32 -12.53
CA ILE A 49 3.66 -1.00 -12.69
C ILE A 49 3.48 -1.45 -14.13
N ASP A 50 3.77 -0.61 -15.12
CA ASP A 50 3.69 -0.99 -16.54
C ASP A 50 4.62 -2.14 -16.89
N LYS A 51 5.88 -2.09 -16.45
CA LYS A 51 6.84 -3.17 -16.70
C LYS A 51 6.42 -4.47 -16.05
N VAL A 52 5.98 -4.44 -14.79
CA VAL A 52 5.57 -5.64 -14.06
C VAL A 52 4.27 -6.21 -14.63
N ASN A 53 3.27 -5.38 -14.91
CA ASN A 53 2.03 -5.83 -15.57
C ASN A 53 2.29 -6.39 -16.97
N GLY A 54 3.12 -5.72 -17.77
CA GLY A 54 3.51 -6.19 -19.09
C GLY A 54 4.28 -7.52 -19.01
N TRP A 55 5.14 -7.68 -18.01
CA TRP A 55 5.80 -8.96 -17.77
C TRP A 55 4.82 -10.04 -17.32
N ILE A 56 3.94 -9.77 -16.34
CA ILE A 56 2.89 -10.71 -15.90
C ILE A 56 2.09 -11.17 -17.12
N GLY A 57 1.70 -10.25 -18.01
CA GLY A 57 1.11 -10.58 -19.30
C GLY A 57 -0.18 -11.39 -19.19
N GLY A 58 -0.98 -11.10 -18.16
CA GLY A 58 -2.24 -11.82 -17.87
C GLY A 58 -2.06 -13.22 -17.25
N ARG A 59 -0.82 -13.66 -16.99
CA ARG A 59 -0.55 -14.93 -16.31
C ARG A 59 -1.10 -14.93 -14.90
N THR A 60 -1.56 -16.10 -14.48
CA THR A 60 -2.04 -16.36 -13.12
C THR A 60 -0.90 -16.29 -12.11
N ALA A 61 -1.22 -16.05 -10.84
CA ALA A 61 -0.25 -16.08 -9.75
C ALA A 61 0.53 -17.40 -9.73
N ARG A 62 -0.13 -18.53 -10.02
CA ARG A 62 0.53 -19.84 -10.11
C ARG A 62 1.60 -19.91 -11.20
N GLU A 63 1.28 -19.47 -12.40
CA GLU A 63 2.23 -19.48 -13.53
C GLU A 63 3.40 -18.53 -13.27
N VAL A 64 3.09 -17.34 -12.75
CA VAL A 64 4.09 -16.34 -12.39
C VAL A 64 5.03 -16.87 -11.31
N ALA A 65 4.48 -17.47 -10.26
CA ALA A 65 5.27 -17.97 -9.15
C ALA A 65 6.12 -19.20 -9.54
N SER A 66 5.62 -20.04 -10.46
CA SER A 66 6.40 -21.12 -11.08
C SER A 66 7.61 -20.59 -11.86
N VAL A 67 7.42 -19.54 -12.66
CA VAL A 67 8.51 -18.88 -13.41
C VAL A 67 9.54 -18.24 -12.46
N LEU A 68 9.12 -17.76 -11.29
CA LEU A 68 10.01 -17.24 -10.25
C LEU A 68 10.71 -18.33 -9.43
N GLY A 69 10.43 -19.62 -9.68
CA GLY A 69 11.01 -20.73 -8.93
C GLY A 69 10.59 -20.77 -7.45
N MET A 70 9.48 -20.11 -7.11
CA MET A 70 8.97 -20.07 -5.75
C MET A 70 8.34 -21.43 -5.38
N LYS A 71 8.57 -21.87 -4.14
CA LYS A 71 7.96 -23.07 -3.58
C LYS A 71 6.80 -22.67 -2.67
N PHE A 72 5.67 -23.34 -2.81
CA PHE A 72 4.47 -23.09 -2.00
C PHE A 72 3.96 -24.39 -1.43
N SER A 73 3.49 -24.34 -0.18
CA SER A 73 2.89 -25.49 0.51
C SER A 73 1.40 -25.68 0.17
N ALA A 74 0.78 -24.70 -0.49
CA ALA A 74 -0.64 -24.68 -0.82
C ALA A 74 -0.88 -24.28 -2.30
N PRO A 75 -2.09 -24.55 -2.84
CA PRO A 75 -2.44 -24.13 -4.19
C PRO A 75 -2.39 -22.60 -4.33
N VAL A 76 -1.49 -22.11 -5.19
CA VAL A 76 -1.47 -20.69 -5.59
C VAL A 76 -2.72 -20.38 -6.41
N SER A 77 -3.29 -19.20 -6.19
CA SER A 77 -4.51 -18.72 -6.83
C SER A 77 -4.40 -18.71 -8.36
N SER A 78 -5.53 -18.94 -9.04
CA SER A 78 -5.67 -18.78 -10.50
C SER A 78 -5.80 -17.32 -10.93
N GLU A 79 -5.85 -16.40 -9.97
CA GLU A 79 -5.97 -14.98 -10.23
C GLU A 79 -4.61 -14.33 -10.51
N PRO A 80 -4.56 -13.19 -11.22
CA PRO A 80 -3.31 -12.47 -11.44
C PRO A 80 -2.67 -11.98 -10.12
N PRO A 81 -1.33 -11.81 -10.09
CA PRO A 81 -0.65 -11.19 -8.96
C PRO A 81 -1.13 -9.76 -8.72
N ILE A 82 -1.19 -9.36 -7.45
CA ILE A 82 -1.51 -7.97 -7.05
C ILE A 82 -0.24 -7.16 -6.83
N LEU A 83 -0.32 -5.85 -7.04
CA LEU A 83 0.84 -4.95 -6.98
C LEU A 83 0.69 -3.94 -5.84
N PHE A 84 1.75 -3.78 -5.07
CA PHE A 84 1.85 -2.78 -4.02
C PHE A 84 2.99 -1.80 -4.30
N VAL A 85 2.68 -0.51 -4.25
CA VAL A 85 3.68 0.54 -4.11
C VAL A 85 3.69 1.01 -2.66
N MET A 86 4.79 0.74 -1.98
CA MET A 86 4.93 0.94 -0.55
C MET A 86 5.84 2.13 -0.23
N THR A 87 5.42 3.00 0.68
CA THR A 87 6.25 4.12 1.17
C THR A 87 6.70 3.91 2.61
N ARG A 88 7.82 4.53 3.00
CA ARG A 88 8.36 4.40 4.37
C ARG A 88 7.46 5.04 5.43
N HIS A 89 6.89 6.21 5.16
CA HIS A 89 6.07 6.95 6.11
C HIS A 89 4.67 7.22 5.56
N ALA A 90 3.75 7.61 6.45
CA ALA A 90 2.36 7.96 6.14
C ALA A 90 2.29 9.24 5.29
N ALA A 91 2.69 9.14 4.02
CA ALA A 91 2.34 10.14 3.03
C ALA A 91 0.84 9.96 2.78
N ARG A 92 0.00 10.60 3.60
CA ARG A 92 -1.43 10.70 3.28
C ARG A 92 -1.53 11.40 1.93
N PHE A 93 -1.88 10.65 0.90
CA PHE A 93 -2.06 11.11 -0.47
C PHE A 93 -3.35 11.94 -0.59
N SER A 94 -3.51 12.96 0.26
CA SER A 94 -4.62 13.90 0.18
C SER A 94 -4.34 14.86 -0.98
N GLY A 95 -5.03 14.65 -2.09
CA GLY A 95 -4.97 15.43 -3.32
C GLY A 95 -5.17 14.55 -4.56
N GLU A 96 -5.53 15.18 -5.69
CA GLU A 96 -5.60 14.58 -7.03
C GLU A 96 -4.20 14.11 -7.48
N MET A 97 -3.75 13.01 -6.92
CA MET A 97 -2.62 12.27 -7.43
C MET A 97 -3.19 11.29 -8.45
N ASN A 98 -2.85 11.46 -9.73
CA ASN A 98 -3.08 10.47 -10.79
C ASN A 98 -2.17 9.26 -10.57
N VAL A 99 -2.31 8.61 -9.41
CA VAL A 99 -1.63 7.36 -9.08
C VAL A 99 -2.29 6.23 -9.87
N ASP A 100 -1.47 5.28 -10.29
CA ASP A 100 -1.93 4.18 -11.12
C ASP A 100 -2.90 3.27 -10.36
N GLN A 101 -4.06 3.03 -10.99
CA GLN A 101 -5.16 2.26 -10.45
C GLN A 101 -4.92 0.75 -10.42
N ARG A 102 -3.90 0.24 -11.11
CA ARG A 102 -3.58 -1.19 -11.17
C ARG A 102 -2.73 -1.65 -9.98
N SER A 103 -2.52 -0.79 -8.98
CA SER A 103 -1.75 -1.10 -7.78
C SER A 103 -2.34 -0.43 -6.55
N ALA A 104 -2.06 -1.05 -5.40
CA ALA A 104 -2.37 -0.48 -4.10
C ALA A 104 -1.21 0.40 -3.61
N TRP A 105 -1.55 1.60 -3.14
CA TRP A 105 -0.59 2.57 -2.64
C TRP A 105 -0.73 2.71 -1.13
N ILE A 106 0.28 2.27 -0.38
CA ILE A 106 0.19 2.17 1.08
C ILE A 106 1.52 2.49 1.76
N SER A 107 1.47 3.09 2.95
CA SER A 107 2.68 3.25 3.76
C SER A 107 2.96 2.03 4.63
N TRP A 108 4.21 1.77 4.98
CA TRP A 108 4.58 0.67 5.88
C TRP A 108 3.83 0.69 7.22
N PRO A 109 3.68 1.85 7.92
CA PRO A 109 2.86 1.93 9.13
C PRO A 109 1.39 1.56 8.91
N GLU A 110 0.79 1.95 7.77
CA GLU A 110 -0.60 1.61 7.45
C GLU A 110 -0.75 0.13 7.12
N PHE A 111 0.17 -0.43 6.31
CA PHE A 111 0.18 -1.85 5.97
C PHE A 111 0.28 -2.71 7.24
N THR A 112 1.25 -2.42 8.11
CA THR A 112 1.44 -3.16 9.38
C THR A 112 0.28 -3.00 10.35
N ARG A 113 -0.43 -1.86 10.33
CA ARG A 113 -1.67 -1.68 11.07
C ARG A 113 -2.77 -2.57 10.49
N CYS A 114 -2.99 -2.54 9.18
CA CYS A 114 -3.99 -3.39 8.53
C CYS A 114 -3.73 -4.88 8.79
N VAL A 115 -2.48 -5.32 8.73
CA VAL A 115 -2.10 -6.70 9.03
C VAL A 115 -2.43 -7.08 10.48
N ARG A 116 -2.25 -6.16 11.43
CA ARG A 116 -2.51 -6.39 12.86
C ARG A 116 -4.00 -6.38 13.20
N GLU A 117 -4.76 -5.52 12.54
CA GLU A 117 -6.20 -5.34 12.77
C GLU A 117 -7.02 -6.43 12.06
N ASN A 118 -6.49 -7.04 10.99
CA ASN A 118 -7.12 -8.20 10.34
C ASN A 118 -6.81 -9.48 11.13
N SER A 119 -7.76 -9.85 12.00
CA SER A 119 -7.73 -11.10 12.78
C SER A 119 -8.54 -12.24 12.14
N SER A 120 -9.18 -12.01 10.99
CA SER A 120 -10.02 -12.98 10.30
C SER A 120 -9.22 -13.87 9.35
N ASN A 121 -9.78 -15.04 9.02
CA ASN A 121 -9.22 -16.01 8.06
C ASN A 121 -9.47 -15.58 6.61
N ASP A 122 -9.52 -14.26 6.34
CA ASP A 122 -9.79 -13.68 5.03
C ASP A 122 -8.49 -13.45 4.26
N ASP A 123 -8.57 -13.31 2.94
CA ASP A 123 -7.44 -12.92 2.09
C ASP A 123 -7.03 -11.47 2.38
N MET A 124 -6.16 -11.33 3.37
CA MET A 124 -5.68 -10.07 3.88
C MET A 124 -4.95 -9.26 2.80
N LEU A 125 -4.14 -9.90 1.95
CA LEU A 125 -3.40 -9.19 0.91
C LEU A 125 -4.36 -8.58 -0.12
N ARG A 126 -5.40 -9.32 -0.53
CA ARG A 126 -6.45 -8.77 -1.40
C ARG A 126 -7.27 -7.69 -0.72
N ALA A 127 -7.67 -7.88 0.53
CA ALA A 127 -8.45 -6.89 1.27
C ALA A 127 -7.69 -5.56 1.42
N ILE A 128 -6.40 -5.63 1.76
CA ILE A 128 -5.54 -4.44 1.82
C ILE A 128 -5.37 -3.83 0.43
N CYS A 129 -5.15 -4.64 -0.60
CA CYS A 129 -5.02 -4.15 -1.97
C CYS A 129 -6.27 -3.38 -2.40
N LEU A 130 -7.45 -3.98 -2.26
CA LEU A 130 -8.73 -3.39 -2.62
C LEU A 130 -8.98 -2.07 -1.91
N SER A 131 -8.66 -1.97 -0.61
CA SER A 131 -8.87 -0.73 0.16
C SER A 131 -7.89 0.41 -0.17
N HIS A 132 -6.78 0.09 -0.83
CA HIS A 132 -5.71 1.05 -1.15
C HIS A 132 -5.49 1.24 -2.66
N THR A 133 -6.30 0.58 -3.48
CA THR A 133 -6.43 0.86 -4.91
C THR A 133 -7.27 2.14 -5.10
N PRO A 134 -6.80 3.12 -5.91
CA PRO A 134 -7.49 4.40 -6.07
C PRO A 134 -8.96 4.33 -6.52
N GLU A 135 -9.38 3.34 -7.32
CA GLU A 135 -10.78 3.18 -7.75
C GLU A 135 -11.76 2.82 -6.62
N ASN A 136 -11.26 2.24 -5.51
CA ASN A 136 -12.08 1.84 -4.36
C ASN A 136 -12.10 2.89 -3.24
N LYS A 137 -11.51 4.08 -3.47
CA LYS A 137 -11.80 5.21 -2.61
C LYS A 137 -13.21 5.70 -2.96
N PRO A 138 -14.17 5.75 -2.02
CA PRO A 138 -15.34 6.56 -2.24
C PRO A 138 -14.85 7.97 -2.59
N SER A 139 -15.25 8.47 -3.77
CA SER A 139 -15.12 9.87 -4.17
C SER A 139 -15.53 10.72 -2.97
N ASP A 140 -14.64 11.62 -2.53
CA ASP A 140 -14.87 12.59 -1.47
C ASP A 140 -16.05 12.23 -0.55
N GLN A 141 -15.81 11.35 0.44
CA GLN A 141 -16.67 11.44 1.61
C GLN A 141 -16.44 12.85 2.17
N PRO A 142 -17.47 13.72 2.26
CA PRO A 142 -17.33 14.93 3.04
C PRO A 142 -16.81 14.49 4.40
N ALA A 143 -15.79 15.20 4.91
CA ALA A 143 -15.15 14.89 6.16
C ALA A 143 -16.21 14.44 7.17
N SER A 144 -16.34 13.14 7.39
CA SER A 144 -17.28 12.63 8.38
C SER A 144 -16.83 13.32 9.66
N THR A 145 -17.74 14.07 10.28
CA THR A 145 -17.50 14.79 11.52
C THR A 145 -17.11 13.75 12.56
N LYS A 146 -15.80 13.51 12.69
CA LYS A 146 -15.28 12.60 13.71
C LYS A 146 -15.46 13.34 15.02
N PRO A 147 -16.16 12.74 16.01
CA PRO A 147 -16.26 13.36 17.32
C PRO A 147 -14.84 13.60 17.83
N ALA A 148 -14.64 14.74 18.48
CA ALA A 148 -13.35 15.10 19.07
C ALA A 148 -12.84 13.92 19.90
N LYS A 149 -11.70 13.37 19.49
CA LYS A 149 -11.08 12.23 20.16
C LYS A 149 -9.83 12.75 20.85
N THR A 150 -9.85 12.69 22.18
CA THR A 150 -8.66 12.91 23.00
C THR A 150 -7.95 11.56 23.14
N ILE A 151 -6.70 11.53 22.73
CA ILE A 151 -5.82 10.38 22.90
C ILE A 151 -4.71 10.81 23.86
N SER A 152 -4.62 10.13 25.00
CA SER A 152 -3.60 10.39 26.01
C SER A 152 -2.46 9.40 25.84
N TYR A 153 -1.24 9.92 25.72
CA TYR A 153 0.00 9.16 25.69
C TYR A 153 0.78 9.42 26.97
N ARG A 154 1.20 8.37 27.67
CA ARG A 154 2.05 8.48 28.86
C ARG A 154 3.44 7.93 28.57
N PHE A 155 4.46 8.76 28.76
CA PHE A 155 5.86 8.40 28.65
C PHE A 155 6.56 8.74 29.96
N ASN A 156 6.96 7.73 30.75
CA ASN A 156 7.66 7.83 32.05
C ASN A 156 7.24 9.04 32.93
N ASP A 157 7.74 10.25 32.70
CA ASP A 157 7.45 11.47 33.49
C ASP A 157 6.61 12.55 32.76
N VAL A 158 6.05 12.24 31.59
CA VAL A 158 5.28 13.18 30.75
C VAL A 158 4.00 12.53 30.23
N GLU A 159 2.87 13.19 30.48
CA GLU A 159 1.57 12.84 29.92
C GLU A 159 1.18 13.88 28.87
N ILE A 160 0.92 13.40 27.65
CA ILE A 160 0.55 14.24 26.50
C ILE A 160 -0.87 13.88 26.10
N GLU A 161 -1.79 14.82 26.29
CA GLU A 161 -3.15 14.72 25.76
C GLU A 161 -3.25 15.45 24.43
N VAL A 162 -3.54 14.70 23.37
CA VAL A 162 -3.78 15.26 22.04
C VAL A 162 -5.27 15.28 21.79
N THR A 163 -5.87 16.45 21.94
CA THR A 163 -7.27 16.69 21.55
C THR A 163 -7.29 17.22 20.13
N THR A 164 -7.81 16.42 19.21
CA THR A 164 -7.99 16.86 17.83
C THR A 164 -9.34 17.57 17.72
N PRO A 165 -9.42 18.87 17.39
CA PRO A 165 -10.70 19.54 17.21
C PRO A 165 -11.43 18.91 16.03
N GLY A 166 -12.73 18.64 16.21
CA GLY A 166 -13.60 18.29 15.10
C GLY A 166 -13.64 19.46 14.13
N ARG A 167 -13.39 19.22 12.83
CA ARG A 167 -13.58 20.25 11.81
C ARG A 167 -15.08 20.37 11.52
N GLU A 168 -15.60 21.59 11.64
CA GLU A 168 -16.90 22.02 11.11
C GLU A 168 -16.91 22.01 9.57
#